data_AF-A0A9W5PQD2-F1
#
_entry.id   AF-A0A9W5PQD2-F1
#
_cell.length_a   1.000
_cell.length_b   1.000
_cell.length_c   1.000
_cell.angle_alpha   90.00
_cell.angle_beta   90.00
_cell.angle_gamma   90.00
#
_symmetry.space_group_name_H-M   'P 1'
#
loop_
_entity.id
_entity.type
_entity.pdbx_description
1 polymer ?
#
loop_
_entity_poly.entity_id
_entity_poly.type
_entity_poly.pdbx_seq_one_letter_code
_entity_poly.pdbx_strand_id
1 'polypeptide(L)' 'MIAGGTMKHAGVDMSKPDAIRKAVSYVGSLIDKLEHSYQV' A
#
# COMPACT_ATOMS: atom_id res chain seq x y z
N MET A 1 -15.25 19.53 1.56
CA MET A 1 -14.77 18.30 2.27
C MET A 1 -13.52 17.83 1.57
N ILE A 2 -12.34 18.08 2.15
CA ILE A 2 -11.06 17.62 1.60
C ILE A 2 -10.83 16.15 2.01
N ALA A 3 -10.35 15.32 1.09
CA ALA A 3 -10.17 13.86 1.24
C ALA A 3 -9.31 13.40 2.45
N GLY A 4 -8.65 14.32 3.15
CA GLY A 4 -7.88 14.02 4.36
C GLY A 4 -8.71 13.60 5.56
N GLY A 5 -10.01 13.92 5.60
CA GLY A 5 -10.89 13.56 6.72
C GLY A 5 -11.18 12.05 6.81
N THR A 6 -11.51 11.40 5.70
CA THR A 6 -11.99 10.01 5.70
C THR A 6 -10.89 8.98 5.96
N MET A 7 -9.68 9.19 5.45
CA MET A 7 -8.58 8.24 5.61
C MET A 7 -8.07 8.17 7.06
N LYS A 8 -8.03 9.31 7.78
CA LYS A 8 -7.68 9.32 9.20
C LYS A 8 -8.70 8.54 10.05
N HIS A 9 -9.99 8.65 9.75
CA HIS A 9 -11.02 7.86 10.43
C HIS A 9 -10.94 6.36 10.09
N ALA A 10 -10.45 6.02 8.91
CA ALA A 10 -10.12 4.64 8.53
C ALA A 10 -8.83 4.11 9.19
N GLY A 11 -8.23 4.86 10.13
CA GLY A 11 -6.98 4.49 10.81
C GLY A 11 -5.72 4.68 9.97
N VAL A 12 -5.85 5.30 8.79
CA VAL A 12 -4.73 5.52 7.86
C VAL A 12 -4.33 6.99 7.91
N ASP A 13 -3.25 7.26 8.63
CA ASP A 13 -2.66 8.59 8.65
C ASP A 13 -1.78 8.83 7.43
N MET A 14 -2.36 9.48 6.42
CA MET A 14 -1.70 9.80 5.16
C MET A 14 -0.69 10.96 5.26
N SER A 15 -0.53 11.57 6.44
CA SER A 15 0.55 12.53 6.69
C SER A 15 1.88 11.85 7.04
N LYS A 16 1.85 10.56 7.35
CA LYS A 16 3.03 9.76 7.67
C LYS A 16 3.44 8.90 6.46
N PRO A 17 4.74 8.73 6.21
CA PRO A 17 5.22 7.94 5.08
C PRO A 17 4.90 6.45 5.23
N ASP A 18 4.59 5.97 6.44
CA ASP A 18 4.39 4.55 6.74
C ASP A 18 3.24 3.91 5.95
N ALA A 19 2.14 4.65 5.76
CA ALA A 19 1.01 4.18 4.95
C ALA A 19 1.44 3.93 3.50
N ILE A 20 2.26 4.83 2.94
CA ILE A 20 2.80 4.73 1.59
C ILE A 20 3.80 3.56 1.51
N ARG A 21 4.72 3.43 2.48
CA ARG A 21 5.70 2.32 2.52
C ARG A 21 5.01 0.96 2.54
N LYS A 22 3.95 0.80 3.34
CA LYS A 22 3.16 -0.44 3.40
C LYS A 22 2.51 -0.75 2.06
N ALA A 23 1.91 0.26 1.41
CA ALA A 23 1.29 0.08 0.10
C ALA A 23 2.32 -0.35 -0.97
N VAL A 24 3.48 0.33 -1.03
CA VAL A 24 4.55 -0.01 -1.98
C VAL A 24 5.10 -1.42 -1.72
N SER A 25 5.34 -1.79 -0.46
CA SER A 25 5.80 -3.13 -0.10
C SER A 25 4.80 -4.21 -0.51
N TYR A 26 3.49 -3.97 -0.33
CA TYR A 26 2.46 -4.89 -0.77
C TYR A 26 2.48 -5.08 -2.29
N VAL A 27 2.58 -4.00 -3.06
CA VAL A 27 2.71 -4.08 -4.53
C VAL A 27 3.94 -4.88 -4.94
N GLY A 28 5.09 -4.66 -4.29
CA GLY A 28 6.30 -5.47 -4.51
C GLY A 28 6.03 -6.97 -4.33
N SER A 29 5.36 -7.35 -3.24
CA SER A 29 5.02 -8.76 -3.01
C SER A 29 4.09 -9.38 -4.05
N LEU A 30 3.26 -8.57 -4.72
CA LEU A 30 2.41 -9.04 -5.82
C LEU A 30 3.23 -9.28 -7.09
N ILE A 31 4.24 -8.44 -7.33
CA ILE A 31 5.19 -8.61 -8.43
C ILE A 31 6.02 -9.87 -8.19
N ASP A 32 6.57 -10.06 -6.99
CA ASP A 32 7.34 -11.26 -6.65
C ASP A 32 6.53 -12.55 -6.88
N LYS A 33 5.25 -12.55 -6.47
CA LYS A 33 4.33 -13.68 -6.70
C LYS A 33 4.07 -13.91 -8.19
N LEU A 34 3.93 -12.83 -8.95
CA LEU A 34 3.72 -12.91 -10.40
C LEU A 34 4.96 -13.49 -11.07
N GLU A 35 6.15 -12.99 -10.77
CA GLU A 35 7.42 -13.52 -11.28
C GLU A 35 7.58 -15.00 -10.97
N HIS A 36 7.30 -15.41 -9.73
CA HIS A 36 7.37 -16.81 -9.32
C HIS A 36 6.38 -17.72 -10.07
N SER A 37 5.20 -17.20 -10.45
CA SER A 37 4.22 -17.96 -11.23
C SER A 37 4.67 -18.31 -12.65
N TYR A 38 5.72 -17.64 -13.16
CA TYR A 38 6.32 -17.91 -14.47
C TYR A 38 7.61 -18.74 -14.40
N GLN A 39 8.08 -19.08 -13.20
CA GLN A 39 9.21 -19.98 -13.02
C GLN A 39 8.69 -21.43 -13.16
N VAL A 40 9.04 -22.07 -14.28
CA VAL A 40 8.70 -23.46 -14.63
C VAL A 40 9.52 -24.45 -13.81
#